data_AF-A0A0R2GWN5-F1
#
_entry.id   AF-A0A0R2GWN5-F1
#
_cell.length_a   1.000
_cell.length_b   1.000
_cell.length_c   1.000
_cell.angle_alpha   90.00
_cell.angle_beta   90.00
_cell.angle_gamma   90.00
#
_symmetry.space_group_name_H-M   'P 1'
#
loop_
_entity.id
_entity.type
_entity.pdbx_description
1 polymer ?
#
loop_
_entity_poly.entity_id
_entity_poly.type
_entity_poly.pdbx_seq_one_letter_code
_entity_poly.pdbx_strand_id
1 'polypeptide(L)' 'MKQFSKGFFFGTLTTLGAIASGMLAFHKAVVKPIEETEEKFDTNRRAAVRKGRSAHQF' A
#
# COMPACT_ATOMS: atom_id res chain seq x y z
N MET A 1 -2.24 -36.35 -23.57
CA MET A 1 -2.63 -35.67 -22.31
C MET A 1 -1.56 -34.72 -21.71
N LYS A 2 -0.27 -34.85 -22.00
CA LYS A 2 0.79 -33.98 -21.42
C LYS A 2 0.69 -32.48 -21.77
N GLN A 3 0.23 -32.11 -22.97
CA GLN A 3 0.06 -30.69 -23.33
C GLN A 3 -1.10 -30.01 -22.58
N PHE A 4 -2.19 -30.75 -22.30
CA PHE A 4 -3.35 -30.22 -21.59
C PHE A 4 -3.00 -29.89 -20.13
N SER A 5 -2.33 -30.81 -19.43
CA SER A 5 -1.87 -30.58 -18.05
C SER A 5 -0.90 -29.40 -17.95
N LYS A 6 -0.01 -29.21 -18.94
CA LYS A 6 0.87 -28.03 -19.00
C LYS A 6 0.08 -26.73 -19.18
N GLY A 7 -0.87 -26.71 -20.13
CA GLY A 7 -1.72 -25.53 -20.37
C GLY A 7 -2.58 -25.15 -19.16
N PHE A 8 -3.16 -26.14 -18.48
CA PHE A 8 -3.95 -25.92 -17.28
C PHE A 8 -3.12 -25.33 -16.13
N PHE A 9 -1.91 -25.89 -15.89
CA PHE A 9 -1.01 -25.40 -14.84
C PHE A 9 -0.52 -23.99 -15.13
N PHE A 10 -0.19 -23.70 -16.39
CA PHE A 10 0.20 -22.36 -16.80
C PHE A 10 -0.96 -21.36 -16.65
N GLY A 11 -2.17 -21.75 -17.06
CA GLY A 11 -3.37 -20.91 -16.93
C GLY A 11 -3.75 -20.59 -15.48
N THR A 12 -3.64 -21.58 -14.58
CA THR A 12 -3.87 -21.35 -13.14
C THR A 12 -2.80 -20.45 -12.55
N LEU A 13 -1.53 -20.65 -12.89
CA LEU A 13 -0.43 -19.78 -12.45
C LEU A 13 -0.63 -18.33 -12.91
N THR A 14 -1.01 -18.13 -14.17
CA THR A 14 -1.28 -16.80 -14.72
C THR A 14 -2.46 -16.13 -14.02
N THR A 15 -3.53 -16.87 -13.74
CA THR A 15 -4.72 -16.33 -13.06
C THR A 15 -4.40 -15.92 -11.62
N LEU A 16 -3.65 -16.74 -10.89
CA LEU A 16 -3.19 -16.40 -9.55
C LEU A 16 -2.25 -15.18 -9.56
N GLY A 17 -1.34 -15.13 -10.54
CA GLY A 17 -0.46 -13.98 -10.74
C GLY A 17 -1.24 -12.70 -11.02
N ALA A 18 -2.29 -12.76 -11.84
CA ALA A 18 -3.15 -11.62 -12.15
C ALA A 18 -3.91 -11.11 -10.92
N ILE A 19 -4.45 -12.01 -10.09
CA ILE A 19 -5.13 -11.63 -8.84
C ILE A 19 -4.14 -10.97 -7.87
N ALA A 20 -2.99 -11.61 -7.63
CA ALA A 20 -1.97 -11.08 -6.71
C ALA A 20 -1.45 -9.71 -7.17
N SER A 21 -1.17 -9.56 -8.47
CA SER A 21 -0.73 -8.27 -9.03
C SER A 21 -1.81 -7.20 -8.97
N GLY A 22 -3.08 -7.56 -9.20
CA GLY A 22 -4.22 -6.65 -9.03
C GLY A 22 -4.35 -6.14 -7.59
N MET A 23 -4.22 -7.02 -6.60
CA MET A 23 -4.27 -6.63 -5.18
C MET A 23 -3.11 -5.70 -4.78
N LEU A 24 -1.89 -6.01 -5.23
CA LEU A 24 -0.72 -5.17 -4.95
C LEU A 24 -0.81 -3.80 -5.64
N ALA A 25 -1.30 -3.77 -6.89
CA ALA A 25 -1.53 -2.54 -7.61
C ALA A 25 -2.60 -1.67 -6.93
N PHE A 26 -3.70 -2.27 -6.48
CA PHE A 26 -4.76 -1.57 -5.75
C PHE A 26 -4.26 -1.00 -4.42
N HIS A 27 -3.52 -1.79 -3.64
CA HIS A 27 -2.91 -1.31 -2.40
C HIS A 27 -1.98 -0.11 -2.68
N LYS A 28 -1.14 -0.20 -3.71
CA LYS A 28 -0.19 0.89 -4.03
C LYS A 28 -0.88 2.14 -4.57
N ALA A 29 -1.92 1.99 -5.38
CA ALA A 29 -2.59 3.11 -6.03
C ALA A 29 -3.65 3.79 -5.17
N VAL A 30 -4.28 3.07 -4.23
CA VAL A 30 -5.41 3.57 -3.45
C VAL A 30 -5.10 3.63 -1.96
N VAL A 31 -4.63 2.52 -1.38
CA VAL A 31 -4.43 2.43 0.08
C VAL A 31 -3.24 3.27 0.54
N LYS A 32 -2.08 3.13 -0.13
CA LYS A 32 -0.86 3.89 0.24
C LYS A 32 -1.05 5.41 0.23
N PRO A 33 -1.67 6.03 -0.79
CA PRO A 33 -1.91 7.47 -0.76
C PRO A 33 -2.69 7.92 0.48
N ILE A 34 -3.69 7.13 0.92
CA ILE A 34 -4.50 7.45 2.09
C ILE A 34 -3.65 7.39 3.36
N GLU A 35 -2.91 6.29 3.56
CA GLU A 35 -2.01 6.13 4.71
C GLU A 35 -0.96 7.24 4.77
N GLU A 36 -0.36 7.58 3.63
CA GLU A 36 0.67 8.62 3.55
C GLU A 36 0.10 10.01 3.86
N THR A 37 -1.16 10.29 3.50
CA THR A 37 -1.83 11.53 3.90
C THR A 37 -2.09 11.58 5.40
N GLU A 38 -2.58 10.49 6.00
CA GLU A 38 -2.80 10.41 7.44
C GLU A 38 -1.49 10.58 8.23
N GLU A 39 -0.41 9.95 7.77
CA GLU A 39 0.91 10.07 8.37
C GLU A 39 1.45 11.51 8.26
N LYS A 40 1.24 12.19 7.12
CA LYS A 40 1.57 13.61 6.95
C LYS A 40 0.81 14.50 7.94
N PHE A 41 -0.47 14.23 8.19
CA PHE A 41 -1.23 14.99 9.18
C PHE A 41 -0.74 14.73 10.61
N ASP A 42 -0.48 13.48 11.00
CA ASP A 42 -0.02 13.18 12.35
C ASP A 42 1.39 13.73 12.62
N THR A 43 2.29 13.63 11.65
CA THR A 43 3.65 14.21 11.76
C THR A 43 3.60 15.73 11.87
N ASN A 44 2.78 16.41 11.08
CA ASN A 44 2.58 17.85 11.17
C ASN A 44 1.98 18.23 12.54
N ARG A 45 0.94 17.53 13.00
CA ARG A 45 0.34 17.73 14.32
C ARG A 45 1.37 17.59 15.44
N ARG A 46 2.19 16.53 15.42
CA ARG A 46 3.27 16.32 16.40
C ARG A 46 4.30 17.45 16.35
N ALA A 47 4.69 17.89 15.16
CA ALA A 47 5.63 18.99 14.99
C ALA A 47 5.06 20.32 15.51
N ALA A 48 3.79 20.61 15.24
CA ALA A 48 3.09 21.80 15.72
C ALA A 48 2.99 21.80 17.26
N VAL A 49 2.62 20.67 17.87
CA VAL A 49 2.59 20.53 19.33
C VAL A 49 3.97 20.75 19.95
N ARG A 50 5.03 20.22 19.33
CA ARG A 50 6.42 20.46 19.78
C ARG A 50 6.78 21.95 19.70
N LYS A 51 6.51 22.62 18.57
CA LYS A 51 6.77 24.06 18.39
C LYS A 51 5.99 24.91 19.38
N GLY A 52 4.70 24.62 19.59
CA GLY A 52 3.86 25.32 20.56
C GLY A 52 4.42 25.20 21.97
N ARG A 53 4.79 23.98 22.41
CA ARG A 53 5.42 23.77 23.72
C ARG A 53 6.71 24.58 23.89
N SER A 54 7.59 24.61 22.90
CA SER A 54 8.82 25.41 22.96
C SER A 54 8.57 26.92 23.01
N ALA A 55 7.50 27.42 22.39
CA ALA A 55 7.15 28.84 22.40
C ALA A 55 6.58 29.33 23.75
N HIS A 56 6.00 28.42 24.55
CA HIS A 56 5.43 28.73 25.88
C HIS A 56 6.39 28.43 27.04
N GLN A 57 7.63 28.02 26.76
CA GLN A 57 8.68 27.76 27.76
C GLN A 57 9.75 28.87 27.84
N PHE A 58 9.43 30.06 27.33
CA PHE A 58 10.26 31.26 27.49
C PHE A 58 9.79 32.12 28.67
#